data_AF-A0A7S2KI91-F1
#
_entry.id   AF-A0A7S2KI91-F1
#
_cell.length_a   1.000
_cell.length_b   1.000
_cell.length_c   1.000
_cell.angle_alpha   90.00
_cell.angle_beta   90.00
_cell.angle_gamma   90.00
#
_symmetry.space_group_name_H-M   'P 1'
#
loop_
_entity.id
_entity.type
_entity.pdbx_description
1 polymer ?
#
loop_
_entity_poly.entity_id
_entity_poly.type
_entity_poly.pdbx_seq_one_letter_code
_entity_poly.pdbx_strand_id
1 'polypeptide(L)'
;QPPSTFAIICATLPRFVPLILPFFIGAWIIGSDEHWKFVETLYYIIATVTTIGYGDFTPQSDAAKLFVIIAMPFAVFAFSQLLGKCAEASASATVIRKEAEIFENGLGESFLDLMDRHSTGNGDGKVTKLEYLQFMLLMMHKVDRDFLEKIDAQFERLDGNGNGELDSGDIMHRMQRTERASK
;
A
#
# COMPACT_ATOMS: atom_id res chain seq x y z
N GLN A 1 -4.38 16.42 8.70
CA GLN A 1 -4.54 16.48 7.23
C GLN A 1 -3.44 15.64 6.61
N PRO A 2 -3.77 14.60 5.82
CA PRO A 2 -2.76 13.86 5.10
C PRO A 2 -2.00 14.81 4.16
N PRO A 3 -0.68 14.63 3.97
CA PRO A 3 0.08 15.45 3.03
C PRO A 3 -0.59 15.33 1.64
N SER A 4 -0.85 16.47 1.00
CA SER A 4 -1.44 16.48 -0.33
C SER A 4 -0.56 15.66 -1.28
N THR A 5 -1.16 14.97 -2.23
CA THR A 5 -0.43 14.20 -3.27
C THR A 5 0.65 15.05 -3.94
N PHE A 6 0.38 16.35 -4.07
CA PHE A 6 1.31 17.35 -4.57
C PHE A 6 2.59 17.48 -3.69
N ALA A 7 2.46 17.45 -2.37
CA ALA A 7 3.60 17.53 -1.45
C ALA A 7 4.52 16.29 -1.54
N ILE A 8 3.94 15.10 -1.70
CA ILE A 8 4.70 13.86 -1.89
C ILE A 8 5.47 13.90 -3.22
N ILE A 9 4.81 14.34 -4.29
CA ILE A 9 5.45 14.49 -5.61
C ILE A 9 6.59 15.51 -5.54
N CYS A 10 6.37 16.69 -4.98
CA CYS A 10 7.39 17.74 -4.85
C CYS A 10 8.59 17.33 -3.98
N ALA A 11 8.37 16.58 -2.90
CA ALA A 11 9.44 16.11 -2.03
C ALA A 11 10.30 15.01 -2.68
N THR A 12 9.70 14.21 -3.57
CA THR A 12 10.39 13.04 -4.18
C THR A 12 11.00 13.37 -5.54
N LEU A 13 10.46 14.35 -6.27
CA LEU A 13 10.94 14.83 -7.58
C LEU A 13 12.45 15.08 -7.66
N PRO A 14 13.08 15.85 -6.74
CA PRO A 14 14.51 16.18 -6.85
C PRO A 14 15.42 14.94 -6.71
N ARG A 15 14.91 13.83 -6.17
CA ARG A 15 15.66 12.57 -6.05
C ARG A 15 15.73 11.81 -7.38
N PHE A 16 14.81 12.08 -8.30
CA PHE A 16 14.74 11.44 -9.63
C PHE A 16 15.43 12.25 -10.72
N VAL A 17 15.48 13.58 -10.60
CA VAL A 17 16.19 14.48 -11.54
C VAL A 17 17.60 13.99 -11.90
N PRO A 18 18.50 13.64 -10.95
CA PRO A 18 19.85 13.22 -11.29
C PRO A 18 19.93 11.85 -11.98
N LEU A 19 18.87 11.02 -11.91
CA LEU A 19 18.85 9.71 -12.57
C LEU A 19 18.24 9.80 -13.99
N ILE A 20 17.27 10.70 -14.18
CA ILE A 20 16.55 10.88 -15.44
C ILE A 20 17.31 11.82 -16.38
N LEU A 21 17.86 12.92 -15.87
CA LEU A 21 18.53 13.94 -16.68
C LEU A 21 19.69 13.40 -17.53
N PRO A 22 20.62 12.56 -17.02
CA PRO A 22 21.70 12.01 -17.83
C PRO A 22 21.21 11.08 -18.93
N PHE A 23 20.08 10.40 -18.73
CA PHE A 23 19.48 9.52 -19.74
C PHE A 23 18.91 10.34 -20.90
N PHE A 24 18.17 11.43 -20.61
CA PHE A 24 17.66 12.33 -21.64
C PHE A 24 18.79 13.04 -22.41
N ILE A 25 19.86 13.45 -21.71
CA ILE A 25 21.04 14.04 -22.35
C ILE A 25 21.75 13.02 -23.23
N GLY A 26 21.97 11.79 -22.73
CA GLY A 26 22.61 10.72 -23.49
C GLY A 26 21.81 10.33 -24.73
N ALA A 27 20.49 10.23 -24.62
CA ALA A 27 19.63 9.94 -25.76
C ALA A 27 19.60 11.10 -26.77
N TRP A 28 19.68 12.36 -26.32
CA TRP A 28 19.86 13.51 -27.21
C TRP A 28 21.15 13.44 -28.01
N ILE A 29 22.26 13.07 -27.35
CA ILE A 29 23.57 12.90 -27.99
C ILE A 29 23.50 11.78 -29.03
N ILE A 30 22.91 10.64 -28.70
CA ILE A 30 22.73 9.52 -29.63
C ILE A 30 21.86 9.92 -30.82
N GLY A 31 20.72 10.57 -30.56
CA GLY A 31 19.85 11.04 -31.65
C GLY A 31 20.55 12.03 -32.58
N SER A 32 21.45 12.86 -32.05
CA SER A 32 22.27 13.76 -32.88
C SER A 32 23.32 13.01 -33.70
N ASP A 33 23.99 12.02 -33.10
CA ASP A 33 24.98 11.16 -33.77
C ASP A 33 24.33 10.35 -34.92
N GLU A 34 23.12 9.83 -34.69
CA GLU A 34 22.37 9.02 -35.65
C GLU A 34 21.47 9.81 -36.59
N HIS A 35 21.54 11.15 -36.53
CA HIS A 35 20.79 12.07 -37.39
C HIS A 35 19.27 11.91 -37.26
N TRP A 36 18.80 11.44 -36.11
CA TRP A 36 17.39 11.38 -35.76
C TRP A 36 16.83 12.78 -35.53
N LYS A 37 15.61 13.00 -36.00
CA LYS A 37 14.84 14.20 -35.68
C LYS A 37 14.50 14.19 -34.20
N PHE A 38 14.28 15.38 -33.64
CA PHE A 38 13.85 15.54 -32.24
C PHE A 38 12.71 14.60 -31.82
N VAL A 39 11.69 14.47 -32.68
CA VAL A 39 10.52 13.63 -32.43
C VAL A 39 10.88 12.14 -32.40
N GLU A 40 11.80 11.70 -33.26
CA GLU A 40 12.26 10.31 -33.34
C GLU A 40 13.08 9.96 -32.09
N THR A 41 13.97 10.87 -31.65
CA THR A 41 14.73 10.73 -30.40
C THR A 41 13.81 10.68 -29.17
N LEU A 42 12.81 11.55 -29.10
CA LEU A 42 11.85 11.55 -27.99
C LEU A 42 11.02 10.27 -27.97
N TYR A 43 10.58 9.81 -29.14
CA TYR A 43 9.86 8.56 -29.29
C TYR A 43 10.70 7.36 -28.84
N TYR A 44 11.98 7.29 -29.25
CA TYR A 44 12.92 6.27 -28.80
C TYR A 44 13.07 6.26 -27.27
N ILE A 45 13.26 7.42 -26.65
CA ILE A 45 13.37 7.57 -25.18
C ILE A 45 12.13 7.01 -24.49
N ILE A 46 10.94 7.44 -24.93
CA ILE A 46 9.68 7.02 -24.32
C ILE A 46 9.48 5.52 -24.48
N ALA A 47 9.63 4.97 -25.69
CA ALA A 47 9.46 3.55 -25.96
C ALA A 47 10.45 2.68 -25.17
N THR A 48 11.67 3.17 -24.95
CA THR A 48 12.72 2.48 -24.20
C THR A 48 12.43 2.50 -22.69
N VAL A 49 12.13 3.67 -22.12
CA VAL A 49 11.88 3.83 -20.66
C VAL A 49 10.59 3.15 -20.22
N THR A 50 9.55 3.22 -21.07
CA THR A 50 8.28 2.51 -20.83
C THR A 50 8.37 1.02 -21.11
N THR A 51 9.54 0.52 -21.52
CA THR A 51 9.79 -0.89 -21.85
C THR A 51 8.90 -1.45 -22.97
N ILE A 52 8.33 -0.58 -23.80
CA ILE A 52 7.55 -0.97 -24.99
C ILE A 52 8.49 -1.54 -26.06
N GLY A 53 9.58 -0.84 -26.35
CA GLY A 53 10.70 -1.35 -27.15
C GLY A 53 10.35 -1.82 -28.56
N TYR A 54 9.65 -1.01 -29.37
CA TYR A 54 9.25 -1.38 -30.73
C TYR A 54 10.41 -1.76 -31.67
N GLY A 55 11.60 -1.20 -31.45
CA GLY A 55 12.82 -1.57 -32.18
C GLY A 55 12.96 -0.96 -33.59
N ASP A 56 12.06 -0.04 -33.95
CA ASP A 56 12.07 0.76 -35.16
C ASP A 56 13.19 1.82 -35.18
N PHE A 57 13.52 2.39 -34.01
CA PHE A 57 14.70 3.23 -33.82
C PHE A 57 15.66 2.54 -32.84
N THR A 58 16.86 2.22 -33.30
CA THR A 58 17.88 1.55 -32.49
C THR A 58 19.26 2.10 -32.81
N PRO A 59 20.12 2.26 -31.79
CA PRO A 59 21.46 2.77 -32.03
C PRO A 59 22.28 1.82 -32.91
N GLN A 60 22.84 2.34 -33.99
CA GLN A 60 23.73 1.65 -34.92
C GLN A 60 25.19 1.73 -34.48
N SER A 61 25.61 2.83 -33.86
CA SER A 61 26.98 3.04 -33.38
C SER A 61 27.30 2.14 -32.18
N ASP A 62 28.48 1.50 -32.18
CA ASP A 62 28.92 0.63 -31.08
C ASP A 62 29.05 1.39 -29.76
N ALA A 63 29.47 2.67 -29.81
CA ALA A 63 29.52 3.54 -28.64
C ALA A 63 28.11 3.85 -28.10
N ALA A 64 27.15 4.09 -28.99
CA ALA A 64 25.76 4.36 -28.61
C ALA A 64 25.09 3.13 -28.01
N LYS A 65 25.32 1.94 -28.59
CA LYS A 65 24.85 0.65 -28.04
C LYS A 65 25.39 0.41 -26.64
N LEU A 66 26.70 0.59 -26.43
CA LEU A 66 27.34 0.41 -25.13
C LEU A 66 26.77 1.37 -24.09
N PHE A 67 26.56 2.63 -24.44
CA PHE A 67 25.93 3.62 -23.58
C PHE A 67 24.52 3.18 -23.18
N VAL A 68 23.70 2.79 -24.14
CA VAL A 68 22.31 2.37 -23.89
C VAL A 68 22.27 1.14 -22.99
N ILE A 69 23.12 0.14 -23.21
CA ILE A 69 23.19 -1.07 -22.37
C ILE A 69 23.48 -0.72 -20.92
N ILE A 70 24.42 0.20 -20.67
CA ILE A 70 24.79 0.61 -19.31
C ILE A 70 23.71 1.52 -18.70
N ALA A 71 23.11 2.42 -19.48
CA ALA A 71 22.15 3.40 -18.98
C ALA A 71 20.73 2.83 -18.78
N MET A 72 20.33 1.80 -19.54
CA MET A 72 18.99 1.20 -19.52
C MET A 72 18.55 0.75 -18.12
N PRO A 73 19.36 -0.02 -17.36
CA PRO A 73 18.96 -0.47 -16.03
C PRO A 73 18.67 0.68 -15.07
N PHE A 74 19.45 1.76 -15.13
CA PHE A 74 19.22 2.95 -14.32
C PHE A 74 17.94 3.68 -14.75
N ALA A 75 17.69 3.81 -16.06
CA ALA A 75 16.50 4.47 -16.57
C ALA A 75 15.21 3.72 -16.18
N VAL A 76 15.19 2.39 -16.33
CA VAL A 76 14.07 1.54 -15.92
C VAL A 76 13.88 1.58 -14.41
N PHE A 77 14.96 1.59 -13.62
CA PHE A 77 14.88 1.75 -12.18
C PHE A 77 14.25 3.08 -11.77
N ALA A 78 14.66 4.21 -12.37
CA ALA A 78 14.01 5.50 -12.13
C ALA A 78 12.51 5.46 -12.48
N PHE A 79 12.17 4.88 -13.62
CA PHE A 79 10.79 4.82 -14.09
C PHE A 79 9.91 3.94 -13.20
N SER A 80 10.42 2.79 -12.76
CA SER A 80 9.74 1.90 -11.81
C SER A 80 9.42 2.61 -10.50
N GLN A 81 10.37 3.37 -9.96
CA GLN A 81 10.17 4.13 -8.72
C GLN A 81 9.15 5.26 -8.91
N LEU A 82 9.12 5.92 -10.07
CA LEU A 82 8.11 6.92 -10.40
C LEU A 82 6.70 6.30 -10.45
N LEU A 83 6.56 5.16 -11.15
CA LEU A 83 5.30 4.42 -11.20
C LEU A 83 4.85 3.97 -9.81
N GLY A 84 5.76 3.46 -8.97
CA GLY A 84 5.48 3.06 -7.59
C GLY A 84 4.93 4.23 -6.76
N LYS A 85 5.51 5.43 -6.89
CA LYS A 85 5.02 6.62 -6.20
C LYS A 85 3.66 7.09 -6.72
N CYS A 86 3.41 7.01 -8.02
CA CYS A 86 2.08 7.27 -8.59
C CYS A 86 1.04 6.26 -8.09
N ALA A 87 1.41 4.99 -7.95
CA ALA A 87 0.55 3.95 -7.39
C ALA A 87 0.29 4.15 -5.89
N GLU A 88 1.30 4.54 -5.11
CA GLU A 88 1.13 4.92 -3.70
C GLU A 88 0.20 6.13 -3.55
N ALA A 89 0.34 7.12 -4.43
CA ALA A 89 -0.53 8.29 -4.46
C ALA A 89 -1.99 7.94 -4.77
N SER A 90 -2.23 7.04 -5.73
CA SER A 90 -3.59 6.59 -6.06
C SER A 90 -4.18 5.70 -4.96
N ALA A 91 -3.38 4.80 -4.37
CA ALA A 91 -3.79 3.98 -3.23
C ALA A 91 -4.12 4.83 -2.00
N SER A 92 -3.29 5.84 -1.69
CA SER A 92 -3.52 6.77 -0.58
C SER A 92 -4.79 7.59 -0.80
N ALA A 93 -5.07 8.00 -2.05
CA ALA A 93 -6.32 8.69 -2.38
C ALA A 93 -7.55 7.79 -2.17
N THR A 94 -7.45 6.47 -2.42
CA THR A 94 -8.52 5.51 -2.13
C THR A 94 -8.72 5.29 -0.63
N VAL A 95 -7.63 5.20 0.16
CA VAL A 95 -7.71 4.99 1.61
C VAL A 95 -8.32 6.20 2.32
N ILE A 96 -7.90 7.42 1.96
CA ILE A 96 -8.44 8.65 2.55
C ILE A 96 -9.93 8.83 2.21
N ARG A 97 -10.37 8.44 1.01
CA ARG A 97 -11.79 8.49 0.62
C ARG A 97 -12.65 7.52 1.42
N LYS A 98 -12.16 6.30 1.67
CA LYS A 98 -12.87 5.33 2.51
C LYS A 98 -12.98 5.80 3.95
N GLU A 99 -11.92 6.37 4.51
CA GLU A 99 -11.99 6.98 5.85
C GLU A 99 -13.01 8.14 5.86
N ALA A 100 -12.98 9.05 4.88
CA ALA A 100 -13.92 10.16 4.82
C ALA A 100 -15.38 9.71 4.66
N GLU A 101 -15.65 8.71 3.82
CA GLU A 101 -17.00 8.19 3.59
C GLU A 101 -17.61 7.56 4.84
N ILE A 102 -16.81 6.81 5.61
CA ILE A 102 -17.24 6.20 6.88
C ILE A 102 -17.60 7.25 7.92
N PHE A 103 -16.88 8.38 7.97
CA PHE A 103 -17.12 9.44 8.94
C PHE A 103 -18.20 10.46 8.53
N GLU A 104 -18.37 10.71 7.23
CA GLU A 104 -19.25 11.78 6.71
C GLU A 104 -20.68 11.30 6.41
N ASN A 105 -20.85 10.10 5.85
CA ASN A 105 -22.18 9.58 5.50
C ASN A 105 -22.91 8.89 6.65
N GLY A 106 -22.22 8.67 7.79
CA GLY A 106 -22.76 7.89 8.90
C GLY A 106 -23.03 6.43 8.51
N LEU A 107 -23.40 5.62 9.50
CA LEU A 107 -23.76 4.23 9.24
C LEU A 107 -25.15 4.16 8.59
N GLY A 108 -25.19 3.96 7.27
CA GLY A 108 -26.41 3.52 6.60
C GLY A 108 -26.85 2.13 7.11
N GLU A 109 -28.12 1.79 6.88
CA GLU A 109 -28.68 0.48 7.30
C GLU A 109 -27.91 -0.72 6.73
N SER A 110 -27.42 -0.60 5.50
CA SER A 110 -26.59 -1.64 4.86
C SER A 110 -25.27 -1.88 5.60
N PHE A 111 -24.72 -0.84 6.22
CA PHE A 111 -23.47 -0.92 6.97
C PHE A 111 -23.69 -1.54 8.36
N LEU A 112 -24.88 -1.33 8.94
CA LEU A 112 -25.30 -1.97 10.18
C LEU A 112 -25.54 -3.48 9.97
N ASP A 113 -26.26 -3.89 8.92
CA ASP A 113 -26.45 -5.32 8.58
C ASP A 113 -25.12 -6.00 8.28
N LEU A 114 -24.19 -5.30 7.64
CA LEU A 114 -22.86 -5.84 7.37
C LEU A 114 -22.05 -6.05 8.65
N MET A 115 -22.19 -5.16 9.64
CA MET A 115 -21.49 -5.25 10.92
C MET A 115 -22.01 -6.38 11.81
N ASP A 116 -23.33 -6.50 11.92
CA ASP A 116 -24.01 -7.58 12.66
C ASP A 116 -23.57 -8.96 12.12
N ARG A 117 -23.45 -9.10 10.79
CA ARG A 117 -22.97 -10.33 10.16
C ARG A 117 -21.48 -10.62 10.33
N HIS A 118 -20.64 -9.64 10.65
CA HIS A 118 -19.18 -9.78 10.60
C HIS A 118 -18.47 -9.83 11.95
N SER A 119 -19.04 -9.22 13.01
CA SER A 119 -18.31 -9.06 14.28
C SER A 119 -18.43 -10.26 15.22
N THR A 120 -19.60 -10.90 15.29
CA THR A 120 -19.91 -11.95 16.28
C THR A 120 -20.92 -12.97 15.77
N GLY A 121 -21.66 -12.67 14.70
CA GLY A 121 -22.56 -13.63 14.06
C GLY A 121 -23.79 -14.02 14.88
N ASN A 122 -24.13 -13.24 15.93
CA ASN A 122 -25.37 -13.46 16.68
C ASN A 122 -26.61 -13.07 15.87
N GLY A 123 -26.49 -12.17 14.88
CA GLY A 123 -27.53 -11.86 13.90
C GLY A 123 -28.80 -11.30 14.55
N ASP A 124 -28.64 -10.56 15.65
CA ASP A 124 -29.76 -10.10 16.48
C ASP A 124 -30.32 -8.74 16.00
N GLY A 125 -29.77 -8.20 14.91
CA GLY A 125 -30.15 -6.91 14.35
C GLY A 125 -29.68 -5.72 15.19
N LYS A 126 -28.81 -5.94 16.18
CA LYS A 126 -28.22 -4.92 17.03
C LYS A 126 -26.70 -4.98 16.95
N VAL A 127 -26.08 -3.85 17.26
CA VAL A 127 -24.63 -3.72 17.29
C VAL A 127 -24.27 -3.10 18.63
N THR A 128 -23.51 -3.83 19.42
CA THR A 128 -22.91 -3.36 20.67
C THR A 128 -21.72 -2.43 20.41
N LYS A 129 -21.35 -1.64 21.41
CA LYS A 129 -20.19 -0.73 21.31
C LYS A 129 -18.89 -1.47 20.98
N LEU A 130 -18.73 -2.71 21.46
CA LEU A 130 -17.55 -3.53 21.20
C LEU A 130 -17.51 -3.98 19.75
N GLU A 131 -18.63 -4.50 19.22
CA GLU A 131 -18.77 -4.92 17.83
C GLU A 131 -18.54 -3.75 16.87
N TYR A 132 -19.08 -2.57 17.21
CA TYR A 132 -18.81 -1.34 16.48
C TYR A 132 -17.32 -1.00 16.43
N LEU A 133 -16.63 -1.09 17.55
CA LEU A 133 -15.22 -0.73 17.65
C LEU A 133 -14.33 -1.74 16.91
N GLN A 134 -14.56 -3.05 17.08
CA GLN A 134 -13.84 -4.11 16.36
C GLN A 134 -14.02 -3.96 14.85
N PHE A 135 -15.27 -3.80 14.41
CA PHE A 135 -15.58 -3.63 13.00
C PHE A 135 -14.96 -2.37 12.40
N MET A 136 -15.01 -1.24 13.13
CA MET A 136 -14.40 0.01 12.68
C MET A 136 -12.87 -0.12 12.56
N LEU A 137 -12.21 -0.78 13.52
CA LEU A 137 -10.76 -1.02 13.48
C LEU A 137 -10.34 -1.94 12.31
N LEU A 138 -11.16 -2.95 11.99
CA LEU A 138 -10.99 -3.81 10.83
C LEU A 138 -11.14 -3.03 9.52
N MET A 139 -12.23 -2.27 9.38
CA MET A 139 -12.51 -1.49 8.16
C MET A 139 -11.49 -0.39 7.90
N MET A 140 -10.94 0.21 8.97
CA MET A 140 -9.85 1.19 8.86
C MET A 140 -8.47 0.53 8.64
N HIS A 141 -8.40 -0.80 8.50
CA HIS A 141 -7.15 -1.56 8.39
C HIS A 141 -6.13 -1.21 9.49
N LYS A 142 -6.60 -0.79 10.68
CA LYS A 142 -5.72 -0.57 11.84
C LYS A 142 -5.39 -1.87 12.54
N VAL A 143 -6.24 -2.86 12.36
CA VAL A 143 -6.12 -4.19 12.94
C VAL A 143 -6.51 -5.20 11.86
N ASP A 144 -5.71 -6.27 11.74
CA ASP A 144 -6.00 -7.38 10.82
C ASP A 144 -6.99 -8.37 11.44
N ARG A 145 -7.75 -9.07 10.58
CA ARG A 145 -8.70 -10.11 11.03
C ARG A 145 -8.01 -11.20 11.85
N ASP A 146 -6.88 -11.71 11.35
CA ASP A 146 -6.10 -12.75 12.02
C ASP A 146 -5.62 -12.32 13.41
N PHE A 147 -5.39 -11.01 13.62
CA PHE A 147 -4.97 -10.48 14.91
C PHE A 147 -6.14 -10.40 15.88
N LEU A 148 -7.31 -9.96 15.42
CA LEU A 148 -8.53 -9.97 16.24
C LEU A 148 -8.94 -11.38 16.64
N GLU A 149 -8.90 -12.35 15.73
CA GLU A 149 -9.18 -13.75 16.05
C GLU A 149 -8.24 -14.31 17.12
N LYS A 150 -6.97 -13.89 17.13
CA LYS A 150 -6.02 -14.27 18.19
C LYS A 150 -6.36 -13.63 19.53
N ILE A 151 -6.83 -12.38 19.54
CA ILE A 151 -7.28 -11.70 20.76
C ILE A 151 -8.52 -12.39 21.30
N ASP A 152 -9.51 -12.66 20.45
CA ASP A 152 -10.75 -13.32 20.85
C ASP A 152 -10.46 -14.73 21.37
N ALA A 153 -9.64 -15.51 20.67
CA ALA A 153 -9.22 -16.83 21.15
C ALA A 153 -8.43 -16.77 22.48
N GLN A 154 -7.70 -15.68 22.74
CA GLN A 154 -7.05 -15.47 24.02
C GLN A 154 -8.05 -15.11 25.12
N PHE A 155 -9.06 -14.29 24.80
CA PHE A 155 -10.14 -13.92 25.70
C PHE A 155 -10.94 -15.17 26.13
N GLU A 156 -11.38 -15.99 25.18
CA GLU A 156 -12.11 -17.24 25.44
C GLU A 156 -11.31 -18.25 26.29
N ARG A 157 -9.97 -18.24 26.17
CA ARG A 157 -9.10 -19.05 27.03
C ARG A 157 -8.98 -18.52 28.44
N LEU A 158 -9.18 -17.22 28.62
CA LEU A 158 -9.11 -16.55 29.91
C LEU A 158 -10.46 -16.59 30.63
N ASP A 159 -11.57 -16.49 29.88
CA ASP A 159 -12.92 -16.59 30.41
C ASP A 159 -13.27 -18.07 30.67
N GLY A 160 -12.84 -18.56 31.83
CA GLY A 160 -13.08 -19.94 32.22
C GLY A 160 -14.53 -20.26 32.57
N ASN A 161 -15.36 -19.23 32.75
CA ASN A 161 -16.76 -19.36 33.17
C ASN A 161 -17.75 -19.09 32.02
N GLY A 162 -17.29 -18.51 30.91
CA GLY A 162 -18.05 -18.27 29.68
C GLY A 162 -19.11 -17.17 29.81
N ASN A 163 -18.93 -16.23 30.75
CA ASN A 163 -19.87 -15.13 30.97
C ASN A 163 -19.62 -13.94 30.04
N GLY A 164 -18.56 -13.95 29.23
CA GLY A 164 -18.18 -12.86 28.35
C GLY A 164 -17.49 -11.69 29.07
N GLU A 165 -17.08 -11.87 30.32
CA GLU A 165 -16.37 -10.91 31.15
C GLU A 165 -15.12 -11.56 31.76
N LEU A 166 -14.08 -10.78 32.04
CA LEU A 166 -12.90 -11.27 32.76
C LEU A 166 -12.86 -10.67 34.15
N ASP A 167 -12.97 -11.51 35.17
CA ASP A 167 -12.87 -11.10 36.55
C ASP A 167 -11.56 -11.55 37.22
N SER A 168 -11.36 -11.09 38.46
CA SER A 168 -10.16 -11.46 39.23
C SER A 168 -10.09 -12.95 39.55
N GLY A 169 -11.25 -13.62 39.65
CA GLY A 169 -11.37 -15.06 39.83
C GLY A 169 -10.87 -15.85 38.62
N ASP A 170 -11.21 -15.42 37.40
CA ASP A 170 -10.72 -16.02 36.15
C ASP A 170 -9.19 -15.95 36.04
N ILE A 171 -8.63 -14.80 36.41
CA ILE A 171 -7.17 -14.57 36.40
C ILE A 171 -6.48 -15.39 37.50
N MET A 172 -7.07 -15.46 38.71
CA MET A 172 -6.54 -16.21 39.85
C MET A 172 -6.48 -17.71 39.55
N HIS A 173 -7.50 -18.26 38.89
CA HIS A 173 -7.56 -19.68 38.53
C HIS A 173 -6.42 -20.09 37.58
N ARG A 174 -5.96 -19.17 36.72
CA ARG A 174 -4.80 -19.39 35.85
C ARG A 174 -3.46 -19.25 36.58
N MET A 175 -3.30 -18.27 37.47
CA MET A 175 -2.08 -18.12 38.27
C MET A 175 -1.81 -19.39 39.10
N GLN A 176 -2.86 -19.94 39.73
CA GLN A 176 -2.75 -21.19 40.50
C GLN A 176 -2.44 -22.41 39.62
N ARG A 177 -2.98 -22.49 38.39
CA ARG A 177 -2.62 -23.56 37.44
C ARG A 177 -1.18 -23.44 36.95
N THR A 178 -0.68 -22.23 36.76
CA THR A 178 0.69 -21.98 36.25
C THR A 178 1.73 -22.24 37.34
N GLU A 179 1.48 -21.84 38.59
CA GLU A 179 2.33 -22.19 39.74
C GLU A 179 2.36 -23.69 40.04
N ARG A 180 1.25 -24.40 39.83
CA ARG A 180 1.19 -25.86 39.99
C ARG A 180 1.89 -26.62 38.86
N ALA A 181 2.05 -26.02 37.68
CA ALA A 181 2.76 -26.61 36.55
C ALA A 181 4.27 -26.33 36.56
N SER A 182 4.74 -25.38 37.37
CA SER A 182 6.16 -25.05 37.54
C SER A 182 6.81 -25.71 38.77
N LYS A 183 6.08 -26.54 39.51
CA LYS A 183 6.57 -27.38 40.62
C LYS A 183 6.57 -28.84 40.18
#